data_AF-A0A1X6YZW5-F1
#
_entry.id   AF-A0A1X6YZW5-F1
#
_cell.length_a   1.000
_cell.length_b   1.000
_cell.length_c   1.000
_cell.angle_alpha   90.00
_cell.angle_beta   90.00
_cell.angle_gamma   90.00
#
_symmetry.space_group_name_H-M   'P 1'
#
loop_
_entity.id
_entity.type
_entity.pdbx_description
1 polymer ?
#
loop_
_entity_poly.entity_id
_entity_poly.type
_entity_poly.pdbx_seq_one_letter_code
_entity_poly.pdbx_strand_id
1 'polypeptide(L)'
;MSEVPANWIPYVPVQINLTPTNGEVFLRRGRIDPDASRANPQYRSRIVGESIRLMEEEVPRTGLRVRRIRKFAAGAGEDDNHFWVGHHKDAGRGHSGPGLQFDFIEEDDA
;
A
#
# COMPACT_ATOMS: atom_id res chain seq x y z
N MET A 1 -28.04 8.45 -8.39
CA MET A 1 -27.00 7.44 -8.08
C MET A 1 -25.72 7.93 -8.73
N SER A 2 -24.64 8.18 -7.99
CA SER A 2 -23.39 8.64 -8.62
C SER A 2 -22.71 7.44 -9.29
N GLU A 3 -22.23 7.63 -10.51
CA GLU A 3 -21.47 6.63 -11.24
C GLU A 3 -20.13 6.36 -10.54
N VAL A 4 -19.74 5.09 -10.41
CA VAL A 4 -18.47 4.71 -9.78
C VAL A 4 -17.35 4.96 -10.79
N PRO A 5 -16.27 5.69 -10.44
CA PRO A 5 -15.18 5.96 -11.38
C PRO A 5 -14.53 4.67 -11.89
N ALA A 6 -14.17 4.62 -13.17
CA ALA A 6 -13.55 3.43 -13.78
C ALA A 6 -12.25 2.99 -13.07
N ASN A 7 -11.50 3.93 -12.50
CA ASN A 7 -10.27 3.69 -11.75
C ASN A 7 -10.50 3.26 -10.28
N TRP A 8 -11.75 3.11 -9.84
CA TRP A 8 -12.09 2.59 -8.52
C TRP A 8 -11.97 1.07 -8.51
N ILE A 9 -10.88 0.56 -7.94
CA ILE A 9 -10.57 -0.87 -7.92
C ILE A 9 -10.61 -1.32 -6.45
N PRO A 10 -11.69 -1.94 -5.99
CA PRO A 10 -11.82 -2.33 -4.60
C PRO A 10 -10.94 -3.56 -4.30
N TYR A 11 -10.57 -3.69 -3.03
CA TYR A 11 -10.02 -4.93 -2.49
C TYR A 11 -10.96 -5.47 -1.42
N VAL A 12 -11.15 -6.79 -1.43
CA VAL A 12 -12.09 -7.48 -0.54
C VAL A 12 -11.30 -8.43 0.36
N PRO A 13 -11.53 -8.43 1.68
CA PRO A 13 -10.85 -9.32 2.60
C PRO A 13 -11.25 -10.78 2.37
N VAL A 14 -10.27 -11.67 2.47
CA VAL A 14 -10.41 -13.13 2.35
C VAL A 14 -9.57 -13.77 3.46
N GLN A 15 -10.19 -14.65 4.25
CA GLN A 15 -9.49 -15.39 5.30
C GLN A 15 -8.70 -16.57 4.71
N ILE A 16 -7.48 -16.76 5.22
CA ILE A 16 -6.62 -17.92 5.03
C ILE A 16 -6.71 -18.74 6.30
N ASN A 17 -6.95 -20.05 6.16
CA ASN A 17 -7.08 -20.99 7.27
C ASN A 17 -8.25 -20.62 8.21
N LEU A 18 -9.40 -21.29 8.02
CA LEU A 18 -10.68 -21.05 8.73
C LEU A 18 -10.66 -21.44 10.22
N THR A 19 -9.50 -21.35 10.89
CA THR A 19 -9.37 -21.63 12.31
C THR A 19 -10.03 -20.48 13.10
N PRO A 20 -10.89 -20.75 14.09
CA PRO A 20 -11.75 -19.74 14.72
C PRO A 20 -11.05 -18.54 15.37
N THR A 21 -9.75 -18.63 15.64
CA THR A 21 -9.04 -17.66 16.50
C THR A 21 -7.89 -16.94 15.79
N ASN A 22 -7.40 -17.42 14.64
CA ASN A 22 -6.11 -16.98 14.06
C ASN A 22 -6.08 -17.04 12.51
N GLY A 23 -7.21 -16.86 11.83
CA GLY A 23 -7.23 -16.82 10.37
C GLY A 23 -6.51 -15.57 9.85
N GLU A 24 -5.41 -15.74 9.13
CA GLU A 24 -4.74 -14.64 8.41
C GLU A 24 -5.70 -14.05 7.37
N VAL A 25 -5.59 -12.76 7.08
CA VAL A 25 -6.44 -12.10 6.08
C VAL A 25 -5.56 -11.54 4.99
N PHE A 26 -5.90 -11.86 3.74
CA PHE A 26 -5.41 -11.11 2.59
C PHE A 26 -6.56 -10.38 1.91
N LEU A 27 -6.22 -9.26 1.32
CA LEU A 27 -7.08 -8.46 0.49
C LEU A 27 -6.94 -8.94 -0.97
N ARG A 28 -8.05 -9.41 -1.55
CA ARG A 28 -8.12 -9.80 -2.96
C ARG A 28 -8.69 -8.67 -3.80
N ARG A 29 -8.04 -8.36 -4.92
CA ARG A 29 -8.57 -7.38 -5.88
C ARG A 29 -9.94 -7.80 -6.40
N GLY A 30 -10.92 -6.91 -6.28
CA GLY A 30 -12.27 -7.07 -6.80
C GLY A 30 -12.42 -6.57 -8.24
N ARG A 31 -13.59 -6.80 -8.82
CA ARG A 31 -13.99 -6.33 -10.15
C ARG A 31 -15.38 -5.71 -10.03
N ILE A 32 -15.51 -4.45 -10.44
CA ILE A 32 -16.82 -3.76 -10.49
C ILE A 32 -17.34 -3.62 -11.92
N ASP A 33 -16.43 -3.64 -12.90
CA ASP A 33 -16.75 -3.60 -14.31
C ASP A 33 -17.11 -5.03 -14.80
N PRO A 34 -18.36 -5.29 -15.22
CA PRO A 34 -18.78 -6.62 -15.69
C PRO A 34 -18.09 -7.04 -17.00
N ASP A 35 -17.71 -6.07 -17.83
CA ASP A 35 -17.11 -6.28 -19.16
C ASP A 35 -15.59 -6.48 -19.07
N ALA A 36 -14.98 -6.16 -17.92
CA ALA A 36 -13.54 -6.34 -17.72
C ALA A 36 -13.13 -7.82 -17.82
N SER A 37 -12.12 -8.10 -18.64
CA SER A 37 -11.60 -9.45 -18.91
C SER A 37 -10.09 -9.53 -18.67
N ARG A 38 -9.48 -10.71 -18.85
CA ARG A 38 -8.00 -10.82 -18.80
C ARG A 38 -7.32 -10.07 -19.94
N ALA A 39 -7.95 -9.99 -21.11
CA ALA A 39 -7.44 -9.28 -22.28
C ALA A 39 -7.68 -7.75 -22.18
N ASN A 40 -8.74 -7.33 -21.49
CA ASN A 40 -9.05 -5.93 -21.21
C ASN A 40 -9.40 -5.76 -19.73
N PRO A 41 -8.40 -5.69 -18.83
CA PRO A 41 -8.66 -5.59 -17.41
C PRO A 41 -9.10 -4.18 -17.00
N GLN A 42 -9.86 -4.09 -15.89
CA GLN A 42 -10.26 -2.81 -15.30
C GLN A 42 -9.06 -1.95 -14.86
N TYR A 43 -7.97 -2.58 -14.42
CA TYR A 43 -6.75 -1.88 -14.03
C TYR A 43 -5.92 -1.43 -15.24
N ARG A 44 -5.32 -0.24 -15.15
CA ARG A 44 -4.50 0.33 -16.25
C ARG A 44 -3.00 0.34 -15.98
N SER A 45 -2.57 0.19 -14.73
CA SER A 45 -1.14 0.25 -14.37
C SER A 45 -0.56 -1.13 -14.10
N ARG A 46 0.73 -1.29 -14.40
CA ARG A 46 1.49 -2.51 -14.11
C ARG A 46 1.46 -2.87 -12.61
N ILE A 47 1.65 -1.88 -11.74
CA ILE A 47 1.64 -2.04 -10.28
C ILE A 47 0.30 -2.63 -9.80
N VAL A 48 -0.81 -2.09 -10.28
CA VAL A 48 -2.13 -2.62 -9.91
C VAL A 48 -2.35 -3.99 -10.54
N GLY A 49 -1.81 -4.26 -11.73
CA GLY A 49 -1.89 -5.58 -12.36
C GLY A 49 -1.26 -6.69 -11.52
N GLU A 50 -0.07 -6.44 -10.98
CA GLU A 50 0.72 -7.38 -10.16
C GLU A 50 0.14 -7.61 -8.76
N SER A 51 -0.55 -6.61 -8.18
CA SER A 51 -1.15 -6.69 -6.83
C SER A 51 -2.49 -7.44 -6.81
N ILE A 52 -2.49 -8.73 -7.12
CA ILE A 52 -3.75 -9.54 -7.09
C ILE A 52 -4.21 -9.81 -5.66
N ARG A 53 -3.24 -9.99 -4.77
CA ARG A 53 -3.40 -10.23 -3.34
C ARG A 53 -2.44 -9.30 -2.60
N LEU A 54 -2.92 -8.75 -1.50
CA LEU A 54 -2.13 -7.97 -0.54
C LEU A 54 -2.40 -8.55 0.83
N MET A 55 -1.39 -8.78 1.65
CA MET A 55 -1.65 -9.20 3.03
C MET A 55 -2.20 -8.01 3.82
N GLU A 56 -3.08 -8.25 4.80
CA GLU A 56 -3.68 -7.14 5.58
C GLU A 56 -2.61 -6.29 6.26
N GLU A 57 -1.54 -6.92 6.75
CA GLU A 57 -0.42 -6.26 7.42
C GLU A 57 0.41 -5.34 6.50
N GLU A 58 0.30 -5.49 5.18
CA GLU A 58 0.96 -4.60 4.21
C GLU A 58 0.21 -3.26 4.06
N VAL A 59 -1.04 -3.17 4.54
CA VAL A 59 -1.86 -1.96 4.43
C VAL A 59 -1.73 -1.09 5.68
N PRO A 60 -1.28 0.17 5.56
CA PRO A 60 -1.17 1.06 6.72
C PRO A 60 -2.53 1.33 7.39
N ARG A 61 -2.63 1.05 8.69
CA ARG A 61 -3.84 1.33 9.50
C ARG A 61 -4.22 2.81 9.56
N THR A 62 -3.24 3.70 9.41
CA THR A 62 -3.42 5.16 9.53
C THR A 62 -3.74 5.83 8.19
N GLY A 63 -3.88 5.04 7.11
CA GLY A 63 -4.02 5.55 5.76
C GLY A 63 -2.73 6.16 5.20
N LEU A 64 -2.76 6.51 3.92
CA LEU A 64 -1.61 7.06 3.19
C LEU A 64 -1.94 8.45 2.64
N ARG A 65 -1.07 9.43 2.89
CA ARG A 65 -1.12 10.74 2.23
C ARG A 65 -0.18 10.73 1.04
N VAL A 66 -0.72 10.93 -0.16
CA VAL A 66 0.06 11.04 -1.39
C VAL A 66 0.07 12.49 -1.87
N ARG A 67 1.26 13.05 -2.11
CA ARG A 67 1.46 14.40 -2.63
C ARG A 67 2.25 14.36 -3.92
N ARG A 68 1.83 15.14 -4.92
CA ARG A 68 2.65 15.39 -6.12
C ARG A 68 3.73 16.42 -5.77
N ILE A 69 4.97 16.12 -6.11
CA ILE A 69 6.10 17.03 -5.89
C ILE A 69 6.89 17.17 -7.18
N ARG A 70 7.27 18.40 -7.50
CA ARG A 70 8.17 18.71 -8.62
C ARG A 70 9.59 18.32 -8.21
N LYS A 71 10.27 17.60 -9.08
CA LYS A 71 11.63 17.11 -8.90
C LYS A 71 12.50 17.70 -9.99
N PHE A 72 13.72 18.03 -9.62
CA PHE A 72 14.75 18.57 -10.48
C PHE A 72 16.05 17.81 -10.20
N ALA A 73 16.77 17.42 -11.24
CA ALA A 73 18.12 16.90 -11.15
C ALA A 73 18.96 17.58 -12.22
N ALA A 74 20.11 18.11 -11.82
CA ALA A 74 21.14 18.58 -12.74
C ALA A 74 22.19 17.47 -12.90
N GLY A 75 22.50 17.15 -14.15
CA GLY A 75 23.55 16.24 -14.54
C GLY A 75 24.87 16.96 -14.77
N ALA A 76 25.87 16.24 -15.27
CA ALA A 76 27.25 16.73 -15.35
C ALA A 76 27.51 17.66 -16.54
N GLY A 77 26.61 17.71 -17.52
CA GLY A 77 26.72 18.54 -18.73
C GLY A 77 25.88 19.81 -18.66
N GLU A 78 26.21 20.77 -19.54
CA GLU A 78 25.58 22.11 -19.61
C GLU A 78 24.06 22.04 -19.86
N ASP A 79 23.58 21.01 -20.57
CA ASP A 79 22.17 20.78 -20.91
C ASP A 79 21.56 19.54 -20.24
N ASP A 80 22.22 18.93 -19.26
CA ASP A 80 21.78 17.66 -18.64
C ASP A 80 20.83 17.89 -17.46
N ASN A 81 19.79 18.72 -17.66
CA ASN A 81 18.84 19.06 -16.60
C ASN A 81 17.51 18.32 -16.78
N HIS A 82 17.08 17.60 -15.75
CA HIS A 82 15.86 16.78 -15.76
C HIS A 82 14.82 17.34 -14.79
N PHE A 83 13.58 17.51 -15.27
CA PHE A 83 12.46 17.91 -14.44
C PHE A 83 11.30 16.92 -14.57
N TRP A 84 10.74 16.47 -13.45
CA TRP A 84 9.61 15.55 -13.45
C TRP A 84 8.70 15.76 -12.25
N VAL A 85 7.47 15.22 -12.33
CA VAL A 85 6.55 15.19 -11.19
C VAL A 85 6.63 13.82 -10.53
N GLY A 86 7.21 13.78 -9.33
CA GLY A 86 7.22 12.60 -8.47
C GLY A 86 5.98 12.54 -7.57
N HIS A 87 5.76 11.38 -6.96
CA HIS A 87 4.78 11.19 -5.89
C HIS A 87 5.53 10.92 -4.59
N HIS A 88 5.24 11.71 -3.57
CA HIS A 88 5.71 11.47 -2.21
C HIS A 88 4.58 10.85 -1.39
N LYS A 89 4.91 9.81 -0.63
CA LYS A 89 3.97 9.00 0.14
C LYS A 89 4.36 9.10 1.61
N ASP A 90 3.46 9.60 2.43
CA ASP A 90 3.59 9.61 3.89
C ASP A 90 2.53 8.69 4.47
N ALA A 91 2.93 7.70 5.27
CA ALA A 91 1.99 7.04 6.16
C ALA A 91 1.64 8.03 7.29
N GLY A 92 0.37 8.09 7.72
CA GLY A 92 0.02 8.84 8.93
C GLY A 92 0.84 8.31 10.12
N ARG A 93 1.12 9.15 11.13
CA ARG A 93 1.92 8.80 12.33
C ARG A 93 1.50 7.41 12.80
N GLY A 94 2.34 6.41 12.50
CA GLY A 94 2.10 5.04 12.94
C GLY A 94 1.87 5.06 14.43
N HIS A 95 0.95 4.22 14.90
CA HIS A 95 0.79 4.00 16.33
C HIS A 95 2.17 3.81 16.96
N SER A 96 2.34 4.38 18.17
CA SER A 96 3.50 4.18 19.03
C SER A 96 4.02 2.74 18.84
N GLY A 97 5.34 2.60 18.66
CA GLY A 97 5.96 1.29 18.48
C GLY A 97 5.40 0.29 19.50
N PRO A 98 5.35 -1.01 19.14
CA PRO A 98 4.89 -2.02 20.09
C PRO A 98 5.63 -1.77 21.40
N GLY A 99 4.90 -1.66 22.51
CA GLY A 99 5.44 -1.39 23.85
C GLY A 99 6.29 -2.55 24.37
N LEU A 100 7.11 -3.12 23.49
CA LEU A 100 8.12 -4.11 23.73
C LEU A 100 9.24 -3.41 24.48
N GLN A 101 9.13 -3.44 25.80
CA GLN A 101 10.26 -3.38 26.70
C GLN A 101 11.03 -4.68 26.53
N PHE A 102 11.97 -4.74 25.58
CA PHE A 102 12.94 -5.83 25.57
C PHE A 102 14.14 -5.46 26.43
N ASP A 103 14.35 -6.34 27.41
CA ASP A 103 15.58 -6.74 28.10
C ASP A 103 16.39 -5.68 28.84
N PHE A 104 15.94 -5.32 30.04
CA PHE A 104 16.87 -5.01 31.13
C PHE A 104 16.93 -6.22 32.06
N ILE A 105 18.13 -6.73 32.30
CA ILE A 105 18.41 -7.65 33.41
C ILE A 105 18.62 -6.74 34.63
N GLU A 106 17.76 -6.83 35.63
CA GLU A 106 18.07 -6.29 36.96
C GLU A 106 19.23 -7.12 37.55
N GLU A 107 20.36 -6.48 37.82
CA GLU A 107 21.36 -7.05 38.73
C GLU A 107 20.74 -7.05 40.13
N ASP A 108 20.52 -8.24 40.69
CA ASP A 108 20.19 -8.42 42.10
C ASP A 108 21.41 -7.93 42.92
N ASP A 109 21.27 -6.76 43.55
CA ASP A 109 22.25 -6.26 44.52
C ASP A 109 22.21 -7.14 45.78
N ALA A 110 23.36 -7.76 46.07
CA ALA A 110 23.64 -8.56 47.28
C ALA A 110 23.81 -7.71 48.54
#